data_AF-A0A972GFV4-F1
#
_entry.id   AF-A0A972GFV4-F1
#
_cell.length_a   1.000
_cell.length_b   1.000
_cell.length_c   1.000
_cell.angle_alpha   90.00
_cell.angle_beta   90.00
_cell.angle_gamma   90.00
#
_symmetry.space_group_name_H-M   'P 1'
#
loop_
_entity.id
_entity.type
_entity.pdbx_description
1 polymer ?
#
loop_
_entity_poly.entity_id
_entity_poly.type
_entity_poly.pdbx_seq_one_letter_code
_entity_poly.pdbx_strand_id
1 'polypeptide(L)'
;MKQNLALRTSGTLAIITALYHGILGDALLCELEIHPPEHITFVRATYQIGSVSWIAGGLLLIAAANMRSSFARNWIVGMSAFVYGYPAIGNFMLSKGKPSFGWIALSTVILLALLGRVDPTQTTEEA
;
A
#
# COMPACT_ATOMS: atom_id res chain seq x y z
N MET A 1 0.87 -15.04 -16.55
CA MET A 1 -0.29 -15.34 -15.68
C MET A 1 0.01 -15.16 -14.18
N LYS A 2 1.01 -15.85 -13.61
CA LYS A 2 1.34 -15.77 -12.17
C LYS A 2 1.64 -14.35 -11.66
N GLN A 3 2.46 -13.57 -12.37
CA GLN A 3 2.79 -12.19 -11.99
C GLN A 3 1.56 -11.27 -12.00
N ASN A 4 0.63 -11.47 -12.94
CA ASN A 4 -0.58 -10.64 -13.04
C ASN A 4 -1.56 -10.98 -11.91
N LEU A 5 -1.66 -12.27 -11.54
CA LEU A 5 -2.42 -12.69 -10.37
C LEU A 5 -1.81 -12.08 -9.10
N ALA A 6 -0.48 -12.11 -8.95
CA ALA A 6 0.22 -11.49 -7.82
C ALA A 6 -0.09 -9.99 -7.70
N LEU A 7 -0.07 -9.24 -8.80
CA LEU A 7 -0.43 -7.82 -8.81
C LEU A 7 -1.90 -7.56 -8.45
N ARG A 8 -2.83 -8.35 -8.98
CA ARG A 8 -4.26 -8.23 -8.65
C ARG A 8 -4.50 -8.52 -7.18
N THR A 9 -3.93 -9.59 -6.65
CA THR A 9 -4.03 -9.94 -5.23
C THR A 9 -3.38 -8.87 -4.34
N SER A 10 -2.21 -8.37 -4.72
CA SER A 10 -1.53 -7.27 -4.03
C SER A 10 -2.41 -6.03 -3.95
N GLY A 11 -2.95 -5.57 -5.09
CA GLY A 11 -3.79 -4.39 -5.13
C GLY A 11 -5.12 -4.55 -4.38
N THR A 12 -5.77 -5.71 -4.45
CA THR A 12 -6.97 -6.01 -3.66
C THR A 12 -6.67 -5.99 -2.17
N LEU A 13 -5.56 -6.61 -1.74
CA LEU A 13 -5.14 -6.61 -0.34
C LEU A 13 -4.80 -5.19 0.14
N ALA A 14 -4.18 -4.36 -0.71
CA ALA A 14 -3.89 -2.97 -0.41
C ALA A 14 -5.17 -2.16 -0.15
N ILE A 15 -6.20 -2.35 -0.99
CA ILE A 15 -7.51 -1.70 -0.81
C ILE A 15 -8.15 -2.14 0.51
N ILE A 16 -8.17 -3.44 0.80
CA ILE A 16 -8.72 -3.95 2.07
C ILE A 16 -7.97 -3.37 3.27
N THR A 17 -6.64 -3.34 3.19
CA THR A 17 -5.77 -2.78 4.24
C THR A 17 -6.03 -1.29 4.44
N ALA A 18 -6.24 -0.54 3.35
CA ALA A 18 -6.55 0.88 3.40
C ALA A 18 -7.91 1.18 4.05
N LEU A 19 -8.93 0.37 3.75
CA LEU A 19 -10.24 0.48 4.40
C LEU A 19 -10.15 0.20 5.90
N TYR A 20 -9.44 -0.87 6.28
CA TYR A 20 -9.23 -1.21 7.68
C TYR A 20 -8.46 -0.11 8.42
N HIS A 21 -7.39 0.42 7.80
CA HIS A 21 -6.63 1.55 8.32
C HIS A 21 -7.52 2.78 8.52
N GLY A 22 -8.30 3.18 7.52
CA GLY A 22 -9.18 4.34 7.58
C GLY A 22 -10.26 4.25 8.66
N ILE A 23 -10.87 3.06 8.84
CA ILE A 23 -11.90 2.84 9.86
C ILE A 23 -11.29 2.84 11.27
N LEU A 24 -10.25 2.05 11.50
CA LEU A 24 -9.60 1.97 12.81
C LEU A 24 -8.98 3.30 13.22
N GLY A 25 -8.37 4.00 12.27
CA GLY A 25 -7.77 5.28 12.52
C GLY A 25 -8.77 6.33 12.94
N ASP A 26 -9.91 6.40 12.26
CA ASP A 26 -10.96 7.34 12.64
C ASP A 26 -11.53 7.02 14.02
N ALA A 27 -11.73 5.73 14.33
CA ALA A 27 -12.15 5.28 15.66
C ALA A 27 -11.12 5.69 16.73
N LEU A 28 -9.83 5.42 16.50
CA LEU A 28 -8.76 5.80 17.43
C LEU A 28 -8.70 7.32 17.63
N LEU A 29 -8.86 8.11 16.57
CA LEU A 29 -8.86 9.57 16.65
C LEU A 29 -10.07 10.13 17.39
N CYS A 30 -11.19 9.39 17.46
CA CYS A 30 -12.33 9.76 18.31
C CYS A 30 -12.07 9.49 19.79
N GLU A 31 -11.22 8.51 20.12
CA GLU A 31 -10.83 8.19 21.49
C GLU A 31 -9.72 9.09 22.03
N LEU A 32 -8.92 9.69 21.14
CA LEU A 32 -7.84 10.58 21.53
C LEU A 32 -8.36 12.00 21.82
N GLU A 33 -8.05 12.51 23.00
CA GLU A 33 -8.33 13.90 23.38
C GLU A 33 -7.29 14.82 22.71
N ILE A 34 -7.55 15.17 21.44
CA ILE A 34 -6.66 16.01 20.64
C ILE A 34 -6.91 17.48 20.98
N HIS A 35 -5.93 18.11 21.61
CA HIS A 35 -5.94 19.55 21.89
C HIS A 35 -4.96 20.33 21.00
N PRO A 36 -5.33 21.55 20.57
CA PRO A 36 -6.66 22.16 20.68
C PRO A 36 -7.69 21.60 19.64
N PRO A 37 -9.01 21.74 19.89
CA PRO A 37 -10.07 21.03 19.14
C PRO A 37 -10.09 21.30 17.63
N GLU A 38 -9.64 22.47 17.20
CA GLU A 38 -9.55 22.87 15.80
C GLU A 38 -8.61 22.00 14.95
N HIS A 39 -7.65 21.30 15.57
CA HIS A 39 -6.73 20.43 14.84
C HIS A 39 -7.31 19.05 14.53
N ILE A 40 -8.41 18.64 15.19
CA ILE A 40 -8.96 17.30 14.99
C ILE A 40 -9.37 17.07 13.54
N THR A 41 -9.95 18.09 12.88
CA THR A 41 -10.33 18.01 11.46
C THR A 41 -9.11 17.87 10.58
N PHE A 42 -8.03 18.61 10.86
CA PHE A 42 -6.78 18.51 10.08
C PHE A 42 -6.14 17.12 10.25
N VAL A 43 -6.04 16.62 11.48
CA VAL A 43 -5.49 15.28 11.76
C VAL A 43 -6.33 14.20 11.09
N ARG A 44 -7.66 14.22 11.22
CA ARG A 44 -8.55 13.27 10.54
C ARG A 44 -8.42 13.35 9.02
N ALA A 45 -8.34 14.55 8.44
CA ALA A 45 -8.15 14.74 7.01
C ALA A 45 -6.82 14.13 6.53
N THR A 46 -5.71 14.41 7.22
CA THR A 46 -4.40 13.83 6.86
C THR A 46 -4.40 12.31 6.97
N TYR A 47 -5.07 11.76 7.99
CA TYR A 47 -5.21 10.32 8.16
C TYR A 47 -6.01 9.70 7.00
N GLN A 48 -7.15 10.29 6.63
CA GLN A 48 -7.98 9.78 5.52
C GLN A 48 -7.34 9.97 4.15
N ILE A 49 -6.58 11.03 3.93
CA ILE A 49 -5.77 11.21 2.71
C ILE A 49 -4.79 10.04 2.56
N GLY A 50 -4.19 9.58 3.66
CA GLY A 50 -3.39 8.36 3.69
C GLY A 50 -4.16 7.14 3.16
N SER A 51 -5.33 6.86 3.72
CA SER A 51 -6.21 5.76 3.29
C SER A 51 -6.59 5.87 1.80
N VAL A 52 -6.98 7.05 1.33
CA VAL A 52 -7.32 7.29 -0.09
C VAL A 52 -6.13 7.03 -0.99
N SER A 53 -4.93 7.47 -0.59
CA SER A 53 -3.70 7.22 -1.36
C SER A 53 -3.39 5.73 -1.50
N TRP A 54 -3.65 4.93 -0.47
CA TRP A 54 -3.45 3.48 -0.50
C TRP A 54 -4.51 2.79 -1.37
N ILE A 55 -5.75 3.25 -1.36
CA ILE A 55 -6.78 2.77 -2.30
C ILE A 55 -6.34 3.04 -3.73
N ALA A 56 -5.89 4.27 -4.03
CA ALA A 56 -5.40 4.63 -5.35
C ALA A 56 -4.20 3.77 -5.77
N GLY A 57 -3.24 3.54 -4.86
CA GLY A 57 -2.11 2.63 -5.09
C GLY A 57 -2.56 1.19 -5.37
N GLY A 58 -3.56 0.69 -4.65
CA GLY A 58 -4.13 -0.64 -4.87
C GLY A 58 -4.79 -0.77 -6.26
N LEU A 59 -5.53 0.26 -6.68
CA LEU A 59 -6.10 0.33 -8.03
C LEU A 59 -5.02 0.37 -9.11
N LEU A 60 -3.93 1.12 -8.88
CA LEU A 60 -2.78 1.16 -9.80
C LEU A 60 -2.11 -0.22 -9.94
N LEU A 61 -1.96 -0.97 -8.84
CA LEU A 61 -1.42 -2.34 -8.89
C LEU A 61 -2.32 -3.29 -9.68
N ILE A 62 -3.64 -3.20 -9.50
CA ILE A 62 -4.61 -3.97 -10.30
C ILE A 62 -4.50 -3.59 -11.78
N ALA A 63 -4.43 -2.29 -12.09
CA ALA A 63 -4.30 -1.80 -13.46
C ALA A 63 -2.97 -2.25 -14.11
N ALA A 64 -1.87 -2.23 -13.35
CA ALA A 64 -0.55 -2.66 -13.80
C ALA A 64 -0.52 -4.13 -14.28
N ALA A 65 -1.40 -4.98 -13.76
CA ALA A 65 -1.55 -6.37 -14.19
C ALA A 65 -1.97 -6.53 -15.66
N ASN A 66 -2.53 -5.48 -16.27
CA ASN A 66 -2.98 -5.47 -17.67
C ASN A 66 -2.11 -4.57 -18.56
N MET A 67 -1.05 -3.96 -18.03
CA MET A 67 -0.16 -3.09 -18.80
C MET A 67 0.79 -3.89 -19.69
N ARG A 68 0.93 -3.48 -20.95
CA ARG A 68 1.91 -4.04 -21.88
C ARG A 68 3.33 -3.51 -21.63
N SER A 69 3.45 -2.29 -21.11
CA SER A 69 4.75 -1.68 -20.81
C SER A 69 5.32 -2.22 -19.51
N SER A 70 6.37 -3.04 -19.62
CA SER A 70 7.14 -3.56 -18.48
C SER A 70 7.75 -2.43 -17.64
N PHE A 71 8.20 -1.35 -18.29
CA PHE A 71 8.75 -0.17 -17.62
C PHE A 71 7.71 0.51 -16.74
N ALA A 72 6.53 0.85 -17.29
CA ALA A 72 5.46 1.50 -16.54
C ALA A 72 4.97 0.62 -15.37
N ARG A 73 4.79 -0.69 -15.63
CA ARG A 73 4.43 -1.67 -14.62
C ARG A 73 5.43 -1.70 -13.47
N ASN A 74 6.72 -1.81 -13.76
CA ASN A 74 7.76 -1.90 -12.73
C ASN A 74 7.90 -0.60 -11.94
N TRP A 75 7.68 0.56 -12.56
CA TRP A 75 7.60 1.83 -11.85
C TRP A 75 6.43 1.88 -10.86
N ILE A 76 5.24 1.41 -11.27
CA ILE A 76 4.09 1.32 -10.35
C ILE A 76 4.43 0.41 -9.16
N VAL A 77 5.06 -0.74 -9.41
CA VAL A 77 5.49 -1.67 -8.35
C VAL A 77 6.49 -1.00 -7.42
N GLY A 78 7.53 -0.36 -7.96
CA GLY A 78 8.57 0.33 -7.20
C GLY A 78 8.03 1.46 -6.32
N MET A 79 7.18 2.32 -6.89
CA MET A 79 6.55 3.41 -6.14
C MET A 79 5.58 2.90 -5.08
N SER A 80 4.82 1.84 -5.40
CA SER A 80 3.94 1.19 -4.41
C SER A 80 4.75 0.61 -3.25
N ALA A 81 5.89 -0.03 -3.53
CA ALA A 81 6.77 -0.57 -2.49
C ALA A 81 7.28 0.54 -1.55
N PHE A 82 7.58 1.73 -2.08
CA PHE A 82 7.96 2.89 -1.28
C PHE A 82 6.80 3.42 -0.42
N VAL A 83 5.64 3.66 -1.05
CA VAL A 83 4.46 4.23 -0.38
C VAL A 83 3.94 3.34 0.74
N TYR A 84 3.92 2.01 0.54
CA TYR A 84 3.51 1.06 1.58
C TYR A 84 4.65 0.71 2.56
N GLY A 85 5.90 0.84 2.13
CA GLY A 85 7.07 0.52 2.94
C GLY A 85 7.22 1.44 4.14
N TYR A 86 7.04 2.75 3.94
CA TYR A 86 7.11 3.73 5.03
C TYR A 86 6.15 3.41 6.20
N PRO A 87 4.84 3.24 5.98
CA PRO A 87 3.91 2.87 7.05
C PRO A 87 4.13 1.44 7.57
N ALA A 88 4.65 0.51 6.77
CA ALA A 88 5.03 -0.83 7.25
C ALA A 88 6.15 -0.75 8.30
N ILE A 89 7.20 0.02 8.01
CA ILE A 89 8.31 0.27 8.95
C ILE A 89 7.79 0.98 10.21
N GLY A 90 6.97 2.01 10.04
CA GLY A 90 6.34 2.71 11.17
C GLY A 90 5.56 1.76 12.09
N ASN A 91 4.70 0.90 11.51
CA ASN A 91 3.93 -0.08 12.28
C ASN A 91 4.83 -1.13 12.96
N PHE A 92 5.89 -1.56 12.31
CA PHE A 92 6.86 -2.49 12.88
C PHE A 92 7.59 -1.88 14.08
N MET A 93 8.01 -0.62 13.98
CA MET A 93 8.66 0.10 15.07
C MET A 93 7.69 0.31 16.25
N LEU A 94 6.45 0.73 15.97
CA LEU A 94 5.41 0.92 16.99
C LEU A 94 5.05 -0.39 17.71
N SER A 95 5.01 -1.51 16.99
CA SER A 95 4.78 -2.83 17.60
C SER A 95 6.03 -3.44 18.25
N LYS A 96 7.18 -2.74 18.24
CA LYS A 96 8.49 -3.24 18.70
C LYS A 96 8.88 -4.56 18.03
N GLY A 97 8.56 -4.70 16.76
CA GLY A 97 8.77 -5.90 15.96
C GLY A 97 7.82 -7.07 16.24
N LYS A 98 6.87 -6.91 17.16
CA LYS A 98 5.84 -7.94 17.39
C LYS A 98 4.87 -7.99 16.20
N PRO A 99 4.41 -9.18 15.78
CA PRO A 99 3.36 -9.33 14.78
C PRO A 99 2.16 -8.42 15.05
N SER A 100 1.86 -7.54 14.10
CA SER A 100 0.65 -6.71 14.11
C SER A 100 0.07 -6.67 12.70
N PHE A 101 -1.24 -6.45 12.61
CA PHE A 101 -1.93 -6.43 11.32
C PHE A 101 -1.29 -5.43 10.34
N GLY A 102 -0.96 -4.22 10.81
CA GLY A 102 -0.46 -3.14 9.96
C GLY A 102 0.81 -3.50 9.19
N TRP A 103 1.89 -3.89 9.86
CA TRP A 103 3.15 -4.15 9.14
C TRP A 103 3.10 -5.48 8.37
N ILE A 104 2.37 -6.50 8.85
CA ILE A 104 2.24 -7.78 8.14
C ILE A 104 1.46 -7.60 6.84
N ALA A 105 0.30 -6.93 6.89
CA ALA A 105 -0.52 -6.71 5.71
C ALA A 105 0.24 -5.89 4.66
N LEU A 106 0.85 -4.77 5.07
CA LEU A 106 1.63 -3.92 4.17
C LEU A 106 2.86 -4.64 3.60
N SER A 107 3.60 -5.39 4.41
CA SER A 107 4.73 -6.19 3.91
C SER A 107 4.26 -7.24 2.90
N THR A 108 3.11 -7.87 3.13
CA THR A 108 2.52 -8.84 2.21
C THR A 108 2.13 -8.19 0.88
N VAL A 109 1.51 -7.00 0.92
CA VAL A 109 1.21 -6.21 -0.30
C VAL A 109 2.49 -5.96 -1.09
N ILE A 110 3.56 -5.51 -0.43
CA ILE A 110 4.85 -5.21 -1.06
C ILE A 110 5.46 -6.47 -1.69
N LEU A 111 5.53 -7.57 -0.95
CA LEU A 111 6.08 -8.83 -1.44
C LEU A 111 5.32 -9.34 -2.68
N LEU A 112 3.99 -9.30 -2.64
CA LEU A 112 3.15 -9.67 -3.79
C LEU A 112 3.35 -8.72 -4.98
N ALA A 113 3.50 -7.41 -4.73
CA ALA A 113 3.78 -6.45 -5.79
C ALA A 113 5.12 -6.72 -6.46
N LEU A 114 6.18 -6.99 -5.67
CA LEU A 114 7.51 -7.33 -6.15
C LEU A 114 7.51 -8.65 -6.93
N LEU A 115 6.79 -9.68 -6.49
CA LEU A 115 6.58 -10.92 -7.25
C LEU A 115 5.81 -10.68 -8.55
N GLY A 116 5.03 -9.61 -8.60
CA GLY A 116 4.30 -9.15 -9.77
C GLY A 116 5.11 -8.29 -10.75
N ARG A 117 6.40 -8.02 -10.50
CA ARG A 117 7.27 -7.27 -11.42
C ARG A 117 7.68 -8.13 -12.62
N VAL A 118 8.07 -7.47 -13.72
CA VAL A 118 8.69 -8.13 -14.89
C VAL A 118 10.20 -7.93 -14.82
N ASP A 119 11.00 -8.94 -15.16
CA ASP A 119 12.45 -8.78 -15.21
C ASP A 119 12.85 -7.96 -16.45
N PRO A 120 13.59 -6.84 -16.26
CA PRO A 120 14.01 -6.00 -17.39
C PRO A 120 14.98 -6.73 -18.32
N THR A 121 15.70 -7.75 -17.83
CA THR A 121 16.63 -8.57 -18.64
C THR A 121 15.93 -9.47 -19.65
N GLN A 122 14.62 -9.74 -19.48
CA GLN A 122 13.83 -10.53 -20.45
C GLN A 122 13.26 -9.67 -21.59
N THR A 123 13.39 -8.34 -21.53
CA THR A 123 12.86 -7.44 -22.58
C THR A 123 13.82 -7.20 -23.73
N THR A 124 15.08 -7.62 -23.62
CA THR A 124 16.12 -7.43 -24.64
C THR A 124 16.28 -8.60 -25.62
N GLU A 125 15.62 -9.75 -25.39
CA GLU A 125 15.72 -10.92 -26.29
C GLU A 125 14.66 -10.95 -27.41
N GLU A 126 13.69 -10.02 -27.41
CA GLU A 126 12.58 -9.99 -28.39
C GLU A 126 12.51 -8.69 -29.23
N ALA A 127 13.58 -7.88 -29.27
CA ALA A 127 13.68 -6.68 -30.10
C ALA A 127 14.63 -6.88 -31.28
#